data_AF-A0A9E1L343-F1
#
_entry.id   AF-A0A9E1L343-F1
#
_cell.length_a   1.000
_cell.length_b   1.000
_cell.length_c   1.000
_cell.angle_alpha   90.00
_cell.angle_beta   90.00
_cell.angle_gamma   90.00
#
_symmetry.space_group_name_H-M   'P 1'
#
loop_
_entity.id
_entity.type
_entity.pdbx_description
1 polymer ?
#
loop_
_entity_poly.entity_id
_entity_poly.type
_entity_poly.pdbx_seq_one_letter_code
_entity_poly.pdbx_strand_id
1 'polypeptide(L)' 'DGDTIGVIRLPEVCANVCFGGVGRNRLFMTASQSLYSVYVGVRGAGVA' A
#
# COMPACT_ATOMS: atom_id res chain seq x y z
N ASP A 1 -10.47 0.91 17.40
CA ASP A 1 -9.52 1.52 18.36
C ASP A 1 -8.21 2.01 17.77
N GLY A 2 -7.97 1.88 16.45
CA GLY A 2 -6.79 2.50 15.81
C GLY A 2 -5.45 1.84 16.19
N ASP A 3 -5.50 0.64 16.76
CA ASP A 3 -4.30 -0.11 17.14
C ASP A 3 -3.43 -0.44 15.93
N THR A 4 -2.12 -0.31 16.10
CA THR A 4 -1.16 -0.65 15.06
C THR A 4 -1.05 -2.17 14.92
N ILE A 5 -1.50 -2.70 13.79
CA ILE A 5 -1.50 -4.15 13.51
C ILE A 5 -0.14 -4.63 12.96
N GLY A 6 0.60 -3.75 12.28
CA GLY A 6 1.90 -4.07 11.69
C GLY A 6 2.49 -2.92 10.87
N VAL A 7 3.73 -3.09 10.41
CA VAL A 7 4.48 -2.06 9.67
C VAL A 7 5.21 -2.68 8.49
N ILE A 8 5.09 -2.05 7.33
CA ILE A 8 5.89 -2.37 6.13
C ILE A 8 7.15 -1.52 6.20
N ARG A 9 8.33 -2.15 6.25
CA ARG A 9 9.61 -1.42 6.25
C ARG A 9 10.06 -1.16 4.82
N LEU A 10 10.22 0.11 4.48
CA LEU A 10 10.79 0.58 3.22
C LEU A 10 12.18 1.18 3.48
N PRO A 11 13.10 1.15 2.51
CA PRO A 11 14.42 1.78 2.63
C PRO A 11 14.37 3.32 2.55
N GLU A 12 13.23 3.89 2.14
CA GLU A 12 13.00 5.33 1.99
C GLU A 12 11.65 5.74 2.62
N VAL A 13 11.47 7.04 2.89
CA VAL A 13 10.21 7.59 3.43
C VAL A 13 9.11 7.48 2.38
N CYS A 14 7.99 6.87 2.76
CA CYS A 14 6.81 6.76 1.90
C CYS A 14 5.94 8.01 2.02
N ALA A 15 5.67 8.66 0.90
CA ALA A 15 4.84 9.86 0.85
C ALA A 15 3.35 9.56 0.66
N ASN A 16 3.01 8.48 -0.05
CA ASN A 16 1.63 8.11 -0.37
C ASN A 16 1.53 6.60 -0.63
N VAL A 17 0.34 6.04 -0.38
CA VAL A 17 -0.02 4.66 -0.65
C VAL A 17 -1.38 4.57 -1.34
N CYS A 18 -1.53 3.66 -2.29
CA CYS A 18 -2.84 3.42 -2.94
C CYS A 18 -3.03 1.96 -3.33
N PHE A 19 -4.28 1.49 -3.25
CA PHE A 19 -4.65 0.19 -3.80
C PHE A 19 -4.92 0.31 -5.30
N GLY A 20 -4.39 -0.61 -6.09
CA GLY A 20 -4.62 -0.65 -7.53
C GLY A 20 -4.32 -2.02 -8.16
N GLY A 21 -4.08 -2.01 -9.47
CA GLY A 21 -4.02 -3.21 -10.29
C GLY A 21 -5.40 -3.74 -10.67
N VAL A 22 -5.44 -4.68 -11.63
CA VAL A 22 -6.68 -5.23 -12.19
C VAL A 22 -7.59 -5.83 -11.09
N GLY A 23 -6.99 -6.46 -10.07
CA GLY A 23 -7.72 -7.05 -8.94
C GLY A 23 -7.90 -6.14 -7.74
N ARG A 24 -7.41 -4.88 -7.77
CA ARG A 24 -7.33 -3.97 -6.61
C ARG A 24 -6.66 -4.57 -5.37
N ASN A 25 -5.83 -5.58 -5.59
CA ASN A 25 -5.13 -6.37 -4.56
C ASN A 25 -3.62 -6.09 -4.55
N ARG A 26 -3.20 -4.99 -5.17
CA ARG A 26 -1.83 -4.51 -5.10
C ARG A 26 -1.81 -3.19 -4.35
N LEU A 27 -0.99 -3.11 -3.32
CA LEU A 27 -0.69 -1.88 -2.62
C LEU A 27 0.55 -1.25 -3.24
N PHE A 28 0.40 -0.05 -3.80
CA PHE A 28 1.50 0.78 -4.28
C PHE A 28 1.92 1.76 -3.20
N MET A 29 3.22 2.00 -3.09
CA MET A 29 3.84 2.89 -2.11
C MET A 29 4.86 3.76 -2.85
N THR A 30 4.59 5.06 -2.97
CA THR A 30 5.52 6.01 -3.58
C THR A 30 6.50 6.49 -2.53
N ALA A 31 7.78 6.20 -2.74
CA ALA A 31 8.88 6.77 -1.97
C ALA A 31 9.57 7.88 -2.77
N SER A 32 10.66 8.43 -2.24
CA SER A 32 11.36 9.57 -2.81
C SER A 32 11.87 9.32 -4.23
N GLN A 33 12.56 8.19 -4.44
CA GLN A 33 13.19 7.88 -5.73
C GLN A 33 12.66 6.59 -6.35
N SER A 34 11.86 5.84 -5.59
CA SER A 34 11.42 4.50 -5.97
C SER A 34 9.93 4.32 -5.75
N LEU A 35 9.31 3.51 -6.60
CA LEU A 35 7.95 3.02 -6.44
C LEU A 35 7.99 1.57 -5.98
N TYR A 36 7.43 1.29 -4.81
CA TYR A 36 7.31 -0.06 -4.27
C TYR A 36 5.89 -0.59 -4.48
N SER A 37 5.77 -1.90 -4.68
CA SER A 37 4.46 -2.54 -4.72
C SER A 37 4.48 -3.91 -4.05
N VAL A 38 3.40 -4.25 -3.37
CA VAL A 38 3.20 -5.56 -2.74
C VAL A 38 1.82 -6.08 -3.05
N TYR A 39 1.72 -7.38 -3.32
CA TYR A 39 0.44 -8.06 -3.42
C TYR A 39 -0.12 -8.31 -2.02
N VAL A 40 -1.38 -7.94 -1.82
CA VAL A 40 -2.11 -8.18 -0.58
C VAL A 40 -3.21 -9.20 -0.82
N GLY A 41 -3.57 -9.97 0.20
CA GLY A 41 -4.66 -10.95 0.15
C GLY A 41 -6.07 -10.34 0.12
N VAL A 42 -6.17 -9.00 0.18
CA VAL A 42 -7.43 -8.26 0.28
C VAL A 42 -7.58 -7.28 -0.88
N ARG A 43 -8.83 -6.99 -1.26
CA ARG A 43 -9.11 -5.91 -2.21
C ARG A 43 -9.19 -4.59 -1.46
N GLY A 44 -8.53 -3.56 -1.99
CA GLY A 44 -8.61 -2.21 -1.44
C GLY A 44 -10.04 -1.69 -1.42
N ALA A 45 -10.38 -0.88 -0.43
CA ALA A 45 -11.69 -0.27 -0.30
C ALA A 45 -12.06 0.50 -1.59
N GLY A 46 -13.19 0.17 -2.17
CA GLY A 46 -13.82 0.94 -3.25
C GLY A 46 -15.00 1.71 -2.69
N VAL A 47 -15.26 2.88 -3.26
CA VAL A 47 -16.59 3.50 -3.14
C VAL A 47 -17.58 2.54 -3.79
N ALA A 48 -18.59 2.15 -3.00
CA ALA A 48 -19.82 1.53 -3.48
C ALA A 48 -20.73 2.62 -4.04
#